data_AF-A0A8T4ZD26-F1
#
_entry.id   AF-A0A8T4ZD26-F1
#
_cell.length_a   1.000
_cell.length_b   1.000
_cell.length_c   1.000
_cell.angle_alpha   90.00
_cell.angle_beta   90.00
_cell.angle_gamma   90.00
#
_symmetry.space_group_name_H-M   'P 1'
#
loop_
_entity.id
_entity.type
_entity.pdbx_description
1 polymer ?
#
loop_
_entity_poly.entity_id
_entity_poly.type
_entity_poly.pdbx_seq_one_letter_code
_entity_poly.pdbx_strand_id
1 'polypeptide(L)'
;LAHTTLVVLTPAIGDEIQLMKSGLIEIADIFVVNKADLPDADLMEEMLKLSMPKDGWVRPVIKTIAKVGVGVQEVVESIDKHRKYIESKISPRGS
;
A
#
# COMPACT_ATOMS: atom_id res chain seq x y z
N LEU A 1 16.71 -9.28 2.95
CA LEU A 1 15.62 -9.26 1.95
C LEU A 1 14.31 -9.06 2.70
N ALA A 2 13.58 -7.99 2.43
CA ALA A 2 12.23 -7.78 2.98
C ALA A 2 11.23 -8.61 2.17
N HIS A 3 10.25 -9.22 2.84
CA HIS A 3 9.20 -10.00 2.16
C HIS A 3 8.00 -9.14 1.73
N THR A 4 7.82 -7.94 2.31
CA THR A 4 6.72 -7.04 2.00
C THR A 4 7.24 -5.61 2.05
N THR A 5 7.03 -4.84 1.00
CA THR A 5 7.41 -3.41 0.92
C THR A 5 6.18 -2.54 1.15
N LEU A 6 6.27 -1.60 2.10
CA LEU A 6 5.22 -0.63 2.37
C LEU A 6 5.68 0.76 1.94
N VAL A 7 4.79 1.49 1.26
CA VAL A 7 4.98 2.91 0.97
C VAL A 7 3.99 3.72 1.80
N VAL A 8 4.53 4.52 2.72
CA VAL A 8 3.74 5.39 3.60
C VAL A 8 3.83 6.82 3.07
N LEU A 9 2.67 7.40 2.78
CA LEU A 9 2.51 8.73 2.23
C LEU A 9 1.68 9.58 3.19
N THR A 10 1.76 10.89 3.07
CA THR A 10 0.91 11.84 3.79
C THR A 10 0.20 12.71 2.76
N PRO A 11 -1.10 13.02 2.93
CA PRO A 11 -1.83 13.88 2.00
C PRO A 11 -1.15 15.25 1.87
N ALA A 12 -0.73 15.59 0.66
CA ALA A 12 -0.14 16.85 0.25
C ALA A 12 -0.32 17.05 -1.27
N ILE A 13 -1.03 18.11 -1.65
CA ILE A 13 -1.26 18.44 -3.06
C ILE A 13 0.06 18.88 -3.71
N GLY A 14 0.59 18.09 -4.66
CA GLY A 14 1.65 18.54 -5.59
C GLY A 14 2.80 17.56 -5.83
N ASP A 15 3.34 16.92 -4.79
CA ASP A 15 4.50 16.03 -4.90
C ASP A 15 4.13 14.56 -5.20
N GLU A 16 2.87 14.20 -4.94
CA GLU A 16 2.39 12.82 -5.00
C GLU A 16 2.35 12.26 -6.43
N ILE A 17 1.97 13.11 -7.40
CA ILE A 17 1.97 12.75 -8.83
C ILE A 17 3.38 12.37 -9.29
N GLN A 18 4.42 13.02 -8.75
CA GLN A 18 5.80 12.71 -9.11
C GLN A 18 6.30 11.45 -8.40
N LEU A 19 5.89 11.23 -7.14
CA LEU A 19 6.16 9.97 -6.44
C LEU A 19 5.56 8.78 -7.19
N MET A 20 4.34 8.92 -7.73
CA MET A 20 3.70 7.90 -8.57
C MET A 20 4.47 7.62 -9.87
N LYS A 21 5.11 8.64 -10.46
CA LYS A 21 5.93 8.52 -11.67
C LYS A 21 7.34 7.97 -11.43
N SER A 22 7.79 7.86 -10.19
CA SER A 22 9.17 7.51 -9.84
C SER A 22 9.48 6.00 -9.79
N GLY A 23 8.52 5.13 -10.14
CA GLY A 23 8.68 3.67 -10.03
C GLY A 23 8.40 3.11 -8.63
N LEU A 24 8.09 3.96 -7.64
CA LEU A 24 7.66 3.53 -6.30
C LEU A 24 6.40 2.65 -6.35
N ILE A 25 5.52 2.88 -7.32
CA ILE A 25 4.31 2.06 -7.47
C ILE A 25 4.65 0.60 -7.79
N GLU A 26 5.72 0.37 -8.53
CA GLU A 26 6.08 -0.95 -9.03
C GLU A 26 6.61 -1.85 -7.90
N ILE A 27 7.27 -1.26 -6.90
CA ILE A 27 7.94 -1.99 -5.81
C ILE A 27 7.08 -2.14 -4.54
N ALA A 28 5.97 -1.39 -4.42
CA ALA A 28 5.22 -1.28 -3.18
C ALA A 28 4.08 -2.30 -3.08
N ASP A 29 4.15 -3.24 -2.15
CA ASP A 29 3.12 -4.28 -1.98
C ASP A 29 1.87 -3.77 -1.25
N ILE A 30 2.05 -2.73 -0.42
CA ILE A 30 0.99 -2.07 0.36
C ILE A 30 1.26 -0.57 0.37
N PHE A 31 0.20 0.22 0.20
CA PHE A 31 0.25 1.66 0.36
C PHE A 31 -0.50 2.10 1.62
N VAL A 32 0.08 3.07 2.31
CA VAL A 32 -0.51 3.65 3.51
C VAL A 32 -0.61 5.16 3.33
N VAL A 33 -1.83 5.69 3.41
CA VAL A 33 -2.08 7.14 3.46
C VAL A 33 -2.21 7.52 4.93
N ASN A 34 -1.13 8.03 5.52
CA ASN A 34 -1.07 8.44 6.92
C ASN A 34 -1.46 9.91 7.11
N LYS A 35 -1.94 10.27 8.31
CA LYS A 35 -2.64 11.53 8.59
C LYS A 35 -3.92 11.66 7.77
N ALA A 36 -4.70 10.58 7.75
CA ALA A 36 -5.99 10.53 7.05
C ALA A 36 -7.05 11.48 7.63
N ASP A 37 -6.74 12.17 8.73
CA ASP A 37 -7.49 13.32 9.26
C ASP A 37 -7.33 14.60 8.41
N LEU A 38 -6.42 14.62 7.44
CA LEU A 38 -6.24 15.74 6.52
C LEU A 38 -7.25 15.68 5.34
N PRO A 39 -7.72 16.83 4.82
CA PRO A 39 -8.78 16.90 3.81
C PRO A 39 -8.51 16.10 2.52
N ASP A 40 -7.26 15.97 2.10
CA ASP A 40 -6.88 15.38 0.81
C ASP A 40 -6.65 13.86 0.88
N ALA A 41 -6.89 13.23 2.03
CA ALA A 41 -6.63 11.80 2.23
C ALA A 41 -7.46 10.91 1.32
N ASP A 42 -8.73 11.26 1.11
CA ASP A 42 -9.64 10.49 0.26
C ASP A 42 -9.25 10.59 -1.22
N LEU A 43 -8.88 11.80 -1.66
CA LEU A 43 -8.42 12.04 -3.02
C LEU A 43 -7.14 11.26 -3.32
N MET A 44 -6.19 11.25 -2.38
CA MET A 44 -4.95 10.50 -2.52
C MET A 44 -5.19 8.99 -2.60
N GLU A 45 -6.09 8.47 -1.76
CA GLU A 45 -6.49 7.06 -1.78
C GLU A 45 -7.06 6.66 -3.15
N GLU A 46 -7.97 7.46 -3.70
CA GLU A 46 -8.57 7.24 -5.00
C GLU A 46 -7.52 7.27 -6.12
N MET A 47 -6.65 8.28 -6.11
CA MET A 47 -5.60 8.43 -7.11
C MET A 47 -4.63 7.23 -7.11
N LEU A 48 -4.24 6.75 -5.93
CA LEU A 48 -3.41 5.54 -5.80
C LEU A 48 -4.12 4.31 -6.38
N LYS A 49 -5.40 4.11 -6.06
CA LYS A 49 -6.19 2.98 -6.58
C LYS A 49 -6.33 3.00 -8.10
N LEU A 50 -6.47 4.18 -8.71
CA LEU A 50 -6.58 4.35 -10.16
C LEU A 50 -5.24 4.12 -10.88
N SER A 51 -4.11 4.38 -10.21
CA SER A 51 -2.78 4.32 -10.81
C SER A 51 -2.15 2.91 -10.80
N MET A 52 -2.80 1.94 -10.13
CA MET A 52 -2.23 0.60 -9.95
C MET A 52 -2.63 -0.38 -11.07
N PRO A 53 -1.69 -1.20 -11.57
CA PRO A 53 -2.03 -2.34 -12.41
C PRO A 53 -2.83 -3.37 -11.60
N LYS A 54 -3.78 -4.04 -12.26
CA LYS A 54 -4.69 -5.02 -11.63
C LYS A 54 -4.23 -6.48 -11.74
N ASP A 55 -3.00 -6.71 -12.19
CA ASP A 55 -2.46 -8.04 -12.41
C ASP A 55 -1.71 -8.55 -11.17
N GLY A 56 -2.02 -9.77 -10.72
CA GLY A 56 -1.32 -10.43 -9.61
C GLY A 56 -1.84 -10.03 -8.22
N TRP A 57 -0.96 -9.56 -7.35
CA TRP A 57 -1.33 -9.12 -5.99
C TRP A 57 -2.07 -7.78 -6.05
N VAL A 58 -3.27 -7.74 -5.47
CA VAL A 58 -4.02 -6.49 -5.33
C VAL A 58 -3.43 -5.70 -4.17
N ARG A 59 -2.62 -4.69 -4.49
CA ARG A 59 -1.92 -3.81 -3.54
C ARG A 59 -2.96 -2.97 -2.78
N PRO A 60 -3.18 -3.20 -1.46
CA PRO A 60 -4.16 -2.43 -0.71
C PRO A 60 -3.67 -1.00 -0.46
N VAL A 61 -4.60 -0.05 -0.45
CA VAL A 61 -4.38 1.33 -0.02
C VAL A 61 -5.13 1.52 1.28
N ILE A 62 -4.41 1.79 2.37
CA ILE A 62 -4.95 1.81 3.73
C ILE A 62 -4.77 3.22 4.31
N LYS A 63 -5.86 3.81 4.81
CA LYS A 63 -5.80 5.09 5.51
C LYS A 63 -5.47 4.90 6.98
N THR A 64 -4.57 5.73 7.49
CA THR A 64 -4.14 5.68 8.89
C THR A 64 -4.07 7.05 9.53
N ILE A 65 -4.29 7.09 10.84
CA ILE A 65 -3.92 8.23 11.68
C ILE A 65 -3.00 7.66 12.76
N ALA A 66 -1.72 7.51 12.43
CA ALA A 66 -0.76 6.77 13.26
C ALA A 66 -0.67 7.30 14.70
N LYS A 67 -0.83 8.62 14.90
CA LYS A 67 -0.79 9.25 16.22
C LYS A 67 -1.86 8.74 17.19
N VAL A 68 -3.00 8.28 16.66
CA VAL A 68 -4.12 7.75 17.46
C VAL A 68 -4.38 6.27 17.19
N GLY A 69 -3.49 5.59 16.46
CA GLY A 69 -3.56 4.16 16.19
C GLY A 69 -4.62 3.72 15.16
N VAL A 70 -5.32 4.65 14.51
CA VAL A 70 -6.35 4.33 13.51
C VAL A 70 -5.70 3.71 12.26
N GLY A 71 -6.27 2.59 11.80
CA GLY A 71 -5.84 1.88 10.58
C GLY A 71 -4.56 1.04 10.74
N VAL A 72 -3.85 1.13 11.87
CA VAL A 72 -2.60 0.37 12.10
C VAL A 72 -2.84 -1.14 12.08
N GLN A 73 -3.95 -1.60 12.66
CA GLN A 73 -4.34 -3.01 12.66
C GLN A 73 -4.56 -3.53 11.23
N GLU A 74 -5.20 -2.74 10.37
CA GLU A 74 -5.45 -3.10 8.98
C GLU A 74 -4.15 -3.20 8.16
N VAL A 75 -3.16 -2.35 8.47
CA VAL A 75 -1.82 -2.44 7.88
C VAL A 75 -1.17 -3.77 8.27
N VAL A 76 -1.21 -4.16 9.55
CA VAL A 76 -0.64 -5.44 10.02
C VAL A 76 -1.32 -6.63 9.33
N GLU A 77 -2.65 -6.64 9.26
CA GLU A 77 -3.40 -7.69 8.58
C GLU A 77 -3.05 -7.79 7.09
N SER A 78 -2.81 -6.66 6.44
CA SER A 78 -2.43 -6.63 5.03
C SER A 78 -1.01 -7.17 4.80
N ILE A 79 -0.09 -6.93 5.73
CA ILE A 79 1.25 -7.54 5.71
C ILE A 79 1.12 -9.07 5.78
N ASP A 80 0.29 -9.58 6.68
CA ASP A 80 0.06 -11.02 6.82
C ASP A 80 -0.59 -11.64 5.57
N LYS A 81 -1.55 -10.95 4.96
CA LYS A 81 -2.16 -11.40 3.69
C LYS A 81 -1.13 -11.45 2.57
N HIS A 82 -0.26 -10.44 2.45
CA HIS A 82 0.78 -10.42 1.43
C HIS A 82 1.81 -11.54 1.65
N ARG A 83 2.20 -11.78 2.90
CA ARG A 83 3.08 -12.89 3.27
C ARG A 83 2.50 -14.23 2.80
N LYS A 84 1.23 -14.50 3.10
CA LYS A 84 0.54 -15.73 2.66
C LYS A 84 0.46 -15.85 1.14
N TYR A 85 0.24 -14.73 0.45
CA TYR A 85 0.25 -14.68 -1.01
C TYR A 85 1.61 -15.15 -1.57
N ILE A 86 2.71 -14.61 -1.04
CA ILE A 86 4.06 -15.02 -1.45
C ILE A 86 4.31 -16.51 -1.15
N GLU A 87 3.98 -16.97 0.05
CA GLU A 87 4.14 -18.38 0.43
C GLU A 87 3.38 -19.31 -0.53
N SER A 88 2.17 -18.95 -0.94
CA SER A 88 1.38 -19.71 -1.92
C SER A 88 2.01 -19.74 -3.33
N LYS A 89 2.73 -18.69 -3.72
CA LYS A 89 3.39 -18.57 -5.03
C LYS A 89 4.75 -19.27 -5.08
N ILE A 90 5.40 -19.44 -3.94
CA ILE A 90 6.69 -20.14 -3.81
C ILE A 90 6.51 -21.67 -3.76
N SER A 91 5.29 -22.17 -3.55
CA SER A 91 4.98 -23.61 -3.52
C SER A 91 4.41 -24.24 -4.83
N PRO A 92 4.98 -24.06 -6.04
CA PRO A 92 4.55 -24.81 -7.23
C PRO A 92 5.44 -26.01 -7.59
N ARG A 93 6.32 -26.51 -6.71
CA ARG A 93 7.12 -27.72 -6.95
C ARG A 93 6.88 -28.77 -5.88
N GLY A 94 5.87 -29.61 -6.09
CA GLY A 94 5.53 -30.69 -5.17
C GLY A 94 4.39 -31.56 -5.70
N SER A 95 4.56 -32.12 -6.90
CA SER A 95 3.92 -33.35 -7.39
C SER A 95 4.71 -33.85 -8.59
#